data_AF-C8XKT9-F1
#
_entry.id   AF-C8XKT9-F1
#
_cell.length_a   1.000
_cell.length_b   1.000
_cell.length_c   1.000
_cell.angle_alpha   90.00
_cell.angle_beta   90.00
_cell.angle_gamma   90.00
#
_symmetry.space_group_name_H-M   'P 1'
#
loop_
_entity.id
_entity.type
_entity.pdbx_description
1 polymer ?
#
loop_
_entity_poly.entity_id
_entity_poly.type
_entity_poly.pdbx_seq_one_letter_code
_entity_poly.pdbx_strand_id
1 'polypeptide(L)'
;MANMLYVTAENAGNAPLIANRAALSGWETFTVVDLGNGLVALRAAANGLFVCADNQGKSPLIANRTTISTWESFQLVDNHDGTVSLRSQANNAFVCADSAGASPLIANRQAVGDWEKFMLISVTNTSSGAVAPPTAPSRAQLVPGTYRPSSSTTGPVSGSTLRTINGNLNIAAHRQVVENVEVWGSVNLGAYESVIVRNSIIHGTAATGALTACIVGANDNLRELVVEDCRLTGQSNPWCEGIRGANYTIRRSELDNLPDALSLTSPLGNVTAEACWIHNGLYQEWSATTPGMPPASGYYTHTDGVQFHRGSNYVFRGNMIGGTRVPGAHHTGMAAQIASGDDLYNSCFMIKQEVDDSAANRITNVLIEKNWLMGGAASINIASGRGNNFSSTVIRNNRFIRSTWGSQLYILRGPGLAVLDNNVFDDTGEPVTISRGV
;
A
#
# COMPACT_ATOMS: atom_id res chain seq x y z
N MET A 1 -6.80 6.07 20.53
CA MET A 1 -6.53 4.66 20.89
C MET A 1 -6.36 4.56 22.40
N ALA A 2 -6.86 3.50 23.04
CA ALA A 2 -6.84 3.34 24.50
C ALA A 2 -5.43 3.17 25.09
N ASN A 3 -4.61 2.34 24.45
CA ASN A 3 -3.20 2.12 24.78
C ASN A 3 -2.47 1.54 23.54
N MET A 4 -1.18 1.22 23.66
CA MET A 4 -0.38 0.59 22.58
C MET A 4 -0.12 -0.90 22.86
N LEU A 5 -1.03 -1.57 23.58
CA LEU A 5 -0.91 -2.98 23.93
C LEU A 5 -1.78 -3.83 23.00
N TYR A 6 -1.40 -5.09 22.85
CA TYR A 6 -2.11 -6.05 22.02
C TYR A 6 -3.36 -6.59 22.72
N VAL A 7 -4.45 -6.70 21.96
CA VAL A 7 -5.66 -7.42 22.36
C VAL A 7 -5.31 -8.89 22.48
N THR A 8 -5.69 -9.50 23.60
CA THR A 8 -5.24 -10.84 24.00
C THR A 8 -6.44 -11.74 24.30
N ALA A 9 -6.48 -12.92 23.69
CA ALA A 9 -7.41 -14.00 24.05
C ALA A 9 -6.90 -14.73 25.31
N GLU A 10 -7.18 -14.14 26.48
CA GLU A 10 -6.66 -14.59 27.78
C GLU A 10 -7.03 -16.03 28.13
N ASN A 11 -6.21 -16.66 28.98
CA ASN A 11 -6.44 -18.01 29.49
C ASN A 11 -6.68 -19.04 28.37
N ALA A 12 -5.81 -19.01 27.34
CA ALA A 12 -5.96 -19.79 26.12
C ALA A 12 -7.33 -19.62 25.43
N GLY A 13 -7.88 -18.40 25.45
CA GLY A 13 -9.19 -18.05 24.90
C GLY A 13 -10.40 -18.42 25.77
N ASN A 14 -10.19 -18.92 27.00
CA ASN A 14 -11.28 -19.21 27.95
C ASN A 14 -11.68 -18.01 28.81
N ALA A 15 -11.04 -16.87 28.64
CA ALA A 15 -11.39 -15.62 29.31
C ALA A 15 -11.70 -14.51 28.29
N PRO A 16 -12.43 -13.45 28.70
CA PRO A 16 -12.67 -12.30 27.85
C PRO A 16 -11.41 -11.66 27.28
N LEU A 17 -11.54 -11.08 26.09
CA LEU A 17 -10.46 -10.37 25.43
C LEU A 17 -10.11 -9.09 26.18
N ILE A 18 -8.82 -8.80 26.36
CA ILE A 18 -8.31 -7.59 27.03
C ILE A 18 -7.06 -7.06 26.32
N ALA A 19 -6.85 -5.74 26.29
CA ALA A 19 -5.71 -5.09 25.63
C ALA A 19 -4.56 -4.82 26.61
N ASN A 20 -3.83 -5.87 27.01
CA ASN A 20 -2.86 -5.81 28.11
C ASN A 20 -1.46 -6.40 27.80
N ARG A 21 -1.16 -6.83 26.57
CA ARG A 21 0.13 -7.45 26.24
C ARG A 21 1.05 -6.50 25.49
N ALA A 22 2.32 -6.46 25.89
CA ALA A 22 3.34 -5.62 25.27
C ALA A 22 4.07 -6.29 24.08
N ALA A 23 3.91 -7.61 23.91
CA ALA A 23 4.58 -8.39 22.88
C ALA A 23 3.61 -9.38 22.22
N LEU A 24 3.87 -9.69 20.94
CA LEU A 24 3.10 -10.64 20.14
C LEU A 24 3.55 -12.08 20.40
N SER A 25 2.58 -12.98 20.59
CA SER A 25 2.74 -14.42 20.60
C SER A 25 1.44 -15.08 20.09
N GLY A 26 1.11 -16.28 20.58
CA GLY A 26 -0.07 -17.02 20.14
C GLY A 26 -1.41 -16.47 20.62
N TRP A 27 -1.47 -15.75 21.75
CA TRP A 27 -2.76 -15.30 22.31
C TRP A 27 -3.20 -13.93 21.80
N GLU A 28 -2.27 -13.17 21.27
CA GLU A 28 -2.47 -11.82 20.74
C GLU A 28 -2.81 -11.83 19.25
N THR A 29 -2.84 -13.01 18.63
CA THR A 29 -3.00 -13.16 17.18
C THR A 29 -4.38 -13.71 16.82
N PHE A 30 -4.95 -13.10 15.79
CA PHE A 30 -6.28 -13.43 15.28
C PHE A 30 -6.20 -13.55 13.77
N THR A 31 -6.85 -14.57 13.21
CA THR A 31 -7.12 -14.62 11.78
C THR A 31 -8.37 -13.80 11.49
N VAL A 32 -8.24 -12.79 10.64
CA VAL A 32 -9.39 -12.05 10.09
C VAL A 32 -10.00 -12.89 8.97
N VAL A 33 -11.27 -13.25 9.12
CA VAL A 33 -12.04 -13.97 8.11
C VAL A 33 -12.98 -12.97 7.44
N ASP A 34 -12.78 -12.73 6.16
CA ASP A 34 -13.65 -11.87 5.35
C ASP A 34 -15.01 -12.56 5.10
N LEU A 35 -16.10 -11.87 5.43
CA LEU A 35 -17.47 -12.33 5.23
C LEU A 35 -18.16 -11.62 4.05
N GLY A 36 -17.45 -10.72 3.37
CA GLY A 36 -17.98 -9.85 2.31
C GLY A 36 -18.68 -8.60 2.85
N ASN A 37 -18.93 -7.63 1.96
CA ASN A 37 -19.62 -6.37 2.27
C ASN A 37 -19.01 -5.58 3.46
N GLY A 38 -17.70 -5.70 3.68
CA GLY A 38 -17.00 -5.04 4.79
C GLY A 38 -17.24 -5.68 6.17
N LEU A 39 -17.83 -6.88 6.21
CA LEU A 39 -17.98 -7.67 7.43
C LEU A 39 -16.81 -8.63 7.59
N VAL A 40 -16.39 -8.82 8.84
CA VAL A 40 -15.32 -9.73 9.24
C VAL A 40 -15.73 -10.55 10.47
N ALA A 41 -15.13 -11.73 10.60
CA ALA A 41 -15.05 -12.47 11.86
C ALA A 41 -13.59 -12.56 12.31
N LEU A 42 -13.37 -12.63 13.63
CA LEU A 42 -12.03 -12.77 14.22
C LEU A 42 -11.91 -14.16 14.82
N ARG A 43 -10.97 -14.97 14.32
CA ARG A 43 -10.67 -16.30 14.86
C ARG A 43 -9.40 -16.23 15.72
N ALA A 44 -9.51 -16.49 17.01
CA ALA A 44 -8.37 -16.44 17.92
C ALA A 44 -7.40 -17.61 17.65
N ALA A 45 -6.11 -17.33 17.53
CA ALA A 45 -5.10 -18.39 17.41
C ALA A 45 -4.97 -19.21 18.71
N ALA A 46 -5.32 -18.64 19.86
CA ALA A 46 -5.24 -19.30 21.18
C ALA A 46 -6.04 -20.61 21.28
N ASN A 47 -7.19 -20.70 20.62
CA ASN A 47 -8.08 -21.87 20.69
C ASN A 47 -8.79 -22.22 19.37
N GLY A 48 -8.57 -21.44 18.31
CA GLY A 48 -9.18 -21.65 17.00
C GLY A 48 -10.68 -21.34 16.93
N LEU A 49 -11.24 -20.63 17.92
CA LEU A 49 -12.65 -20.23 17.98
C LEU A 49 -12.84 -18.76 17.58
N PHE A 50 -14.07 -18.43 17.17
CA PHE A 50 -14.47 -17.07 16.79
C PHE A 50 -14.81 -16.22 18.01
N VAL A 51 -14.38 -14.96 17.96
CA VAL A 51 -14.71 -13.92 18.93
C VAL A 51 -16.20 -13.59 18.82
N CYS A 52 -16.89 -13.67 19.94
CA CYS A 52 -18.33 -13.49 20.05
C CYS A 52 -18.67 -12.27 20.89
N ALA A 53 -19.55 -11.41 20.39
CA ALA A 53 -20.21 -10.34 21.14
C ALA A 53 -21.42 -10.93 21.90
N ASP A 54 -21.13 -11.70 22.96
CA ASP A 54 -22.12 -12.45 23.73
C ASP A 54 -23.22 -11.56 24.34
N ASN A 55 -24.39 -12.16 24.61
CA ASN A 55 -25.53 -11.48 25.20
C ASN A 55 -25.93 -10.20 24.44
N GLN A 56 -26.02 -10.30 23.11
CA GLN A 56 -26.29 -9.15 22.22
C GLN A 56 -25.28 -8.00 22.42
N GLY A 57 -24.00 -8.35 22.56
CA GLY A 57 -22.88 -7.43 22.80
C GLY A 57 -22.85 -6.75 24.18
N LYS A 58 -23.72 -7.14 25.11
CA LYS A 58 -23.72 -6.61 26.49
C LYS A 58 -22.70 -7.29 27.40
N SER A 59 -22.19 -8.44 27.00
CA SER A 59 -21.10 -9.12 27.71
C SER A 59 -19.75 -8.80 27.06
N PRO A 60 -18.64 -8.92 27.81
CA PRO A 60 -17.31 -8.88 27.23
C PRO A 60 -17.13 -9.86 26.07
N LEU A 61 -16.37 -9.44 25.06
CA LEU A 61 -16.03 -10.29 23.92
C LEU A 61 -15.17 -11.46 24.37
N ILE A 62 -15.49 -12.67 23.89
CA ILE A 62 -14.75 -13.90 24.18
C ILE A 62 -14.68 -14.80 22.94
N ALA A 63 -13.57 -15.51 22.74
CA ALA A 63 -13.40 -16.45 21.64
C ALA A 63 -13.96 -17.84 21.99
N ASN A 64 -15.27 -18.03 21.89
CA ASN A 64 -15.96 -19.24 22.36
C ASN A 64 -16.93 -19.86 21.33
N ARG A 65 -16.85 -19.50 20.05
CA ARG A 65 -17.78 -19.97 19.00
C ARG A 65 -17.08 -20.75 17.91
N THR A 66 -17.71 -21.84 17.47
CA THR A 66 -17.22 -22.69 16.37
C THR A 66 -17.80 -22.29 15.02
N THR A 67 -18.89 -21.53 14.99
CA THR A 67 -19.60 -21.10 13.77
C THR A 67 -19.81 -19.60 13.77
N ILE A 68 -19.74 -18.97 12.60
CA ILE A 68 -20.00 -17.55 12.42
C ILE A 68 -21.50 -17.34 12.17
N SER A 69 -22.09 -16.44 12.94
CA SER A 69 -23.42 -15.87 12.72
C SER A 69 -23.39 -14.38 13.12
N THR A 70 -24.53 -13.80 13.47
CA THR A 70 -24.66 -12.38 13.81
C THR A 70 -23.77 -11.93 14.97
N TRP A 71 -23.52 -12.78 15.97
CA TRP A 71 -22.75 -12.38 17.16
C TRP A 71 -21.24 -12.41 16.97
N GLU A 72 -20.76 -13.16 15.98
CA GLU A 72 -19.34 -13.29 15.62
C GLU A 72 -18.95 -12.39 14.44
N SER A 73 -19.93 -11.64 13.90
CA SER A 73 -19.77 -10.75 12.76
C SER A 73 -19.58 -9.31 13.21
N PHE A 74 -18.56 -8.66 12.68
CA PHE A 74 -18.23 -7.26 12.93
C PHE A 74 -18.09 -6.53 11.61
N GLN A 75 -18.67 -5.35 11.48
CA GLN A 75 -18.29 -4.44 10.40
C GLN A 75 -16.94 -3.83 10.75
N LEU A 76 -15.97 -4.04 9.87
CA LEU A 76 -14.66 -3.41 9.99
C LEU A 76 -14.79 -1.98 9.44
N VAL A 77 -14.77 -1.01 10.33
CA VAL A 77 -14.82 0.40 9.98
C VAL A 77 -13.38 0.91 9.93
N ASP A 78 -12.92 1.28 8.75
CA ASP A 78 -11.69 2.03 8.62
C ASP A 78 -11.93 3.44 9.17
N ASN A 79 -11.13 3.86 10.15
CA ASN A 79 -11.23 5.20 10.72
C ASN A 79 -10.42 6.21 9.90
N HIS A 80 -9.70 5.74 8.88
CA HIS A 80 -8.90 6.52 7.95
C HIS A 80 -7.77 7.30 8.65
N ASP A 81 -7.34 6.85 9.83
CA ASP A 81 -6.23 7.39 10.64
C ASP A 81 -5.17 6.32 10.98
N GLY A 82 -5.16 5.21 10.23
CA GLY A 82 -4.32 4.04 10.50
C GLY A 82 -4.89 3.10 11.57
N THR A 83 -6.04 3.45 12.16
CA THR A 83 -6.80 2.59 13.05
C THR A 83 -8.08 2.10 12.38
N VAL A 84 -8.61 1.01 12.92
CA VAL A 84 -9.92 0.45 12.59
C VAL A 84 -10.78 0.43 13.84
N SER A 85 -12.09 0.37 13.63
CA SER A 85 -13.09 0.10 14.66
C SER A 85 -13.90 -1.12 14.27
N LEU A 86 -14.30 -1.91 15.27
CA LEU A 86 -15.12 -3.09 15.09
C LEU A 86 -16.54 -2.76 15.53
N ARG A 87 -17.49 -2.71 14.59
CA ARG A 87 -18.91 -2.51 14.91
C ARG A 87 -19.63 -3.86 14.92
N SER A 88 -20.06 -4.30 16.09
CA SER A 88 -20.73 -5.59 16.26
C SER A 88 -22.07 -5.62 15.51
N GLN A 89 -22.31 -6.69 14.74
CA GLN A 89 -23.62 -6.93 14.13
C GLN A 89 -24.67 -7.40 15.14
N ALA A 90 -24.26 -7.77 16.37
CA ALA A 90 -25.17 -8.18 17.43
C ALA A 90 -26.05 -7.03 17.96
N ASN A 91 -25.51 -5.80 17.96
CA ASN A 91 -26.18 -4.64 18.57
C ASN A 91 -25.84 -3.29 17.91
N ASN A 92 -25.13 -3.29 16.79
CA ASN A 92 -24.69 -2.10 16.06
C ASN A 92 -23.79 -1.13 16.86
N ALA A 93 -23.19 -1.58 17.95
CA ALA A 93 -22.26 -0.79 18.77
C ALA A 93 -20.79 -1.13 18.45
N PHE A 94 -19.90 -0.17 18.69
CA PHE A 94 -18.47 -0.32 18.57
C PHE A 94 -17.87 -1.03 19.78
N VAL A 95 -16.90 -1.90 19.51
CA VAL A 95 -16.05 -2.55 20.51
C VAL A 95 -15.17 -1.50 21.18
N CYS A 96 -15.14 -1.51 22.51
CA CYS A 96 -14.46 -0.54 23.34
C CYS A 96 -13.42 -1.22 24.24
N ALA A 97 -12.21 -0.68 24.30
CA ALA A 97 -11.19 -1.01 25.28
C ALA A 97 -11.34 -0.12 26.52
N ASP A 98 -12.35 -0.42 27.34
CA ASP A 98 -12.70 0.34 28.55
C ASP A 98 -11.52 0.46 29.54
N SER A 99 -11.55 1.50 30.37
CA SER A 99 -10.52 1.79 31.39
C SER A 99 -9.10 1.87 30.82
N ALA A 100 -8.94 2.53 29.68
CA ALA A 100 -7.67 2.61 28.94
C ALA A 100 -7.07 1.22 28.59
N GLY A 101 -7.94 0.23 28.34
CA GLY A 101 -7.58 -1.15 28.03
C GLY A 101 -7.30 -2.04 29.24
N ALA A 102 -7.44 -1.54 30.46
CA ALA A 102 -7.32 -2.34 31.69
C ALA A 102 -8.57 -3.21 31.98
N SER A 103 -9.65 -3.05 31.21
CA SER A 103 -10.87 -3.85 31.31
C SER A 103 -11.10 -4.68 30.04
N PRO A 104 -11.86 -5.79 30.14
CA PRO A 104 -12.25 -6.57 28.96
C PRO A 104 -12.96 -5.75 27.89
N LEU A 105 -12.73 -6.10 26.62
CA LEU A 105 -13.34 -5.47 25.46
C LEU A 105 -14.84 -5.78 25.43
N ILE A 106 -15.66 -4.76 25.16
CA ILE A 106 -17.13 -4.89 25.10
C ILE A 106 -17.70 -4.03 23.96
N ALA A 107 -18.72 -4.51 23.25
CA ALA A 107 -19.40 -3.77 22.19
C ALA A 107 -20.52 -2.88 22.75
N ASN A 108 -20.16 -1.76 23.38
CA ASN A 108 -21.11 -0.89 24.11
C ASN A 108 -21.12 0.59 23.67
N ARG A 109 -20.40 0.97 22.60
CA ARG A 109 -20.26 2.38 22.19
C ARG A 109 -21.04 2.71 20.93
N GLN A 110 -21.68 3.88 20.92
CA GLN A 110 -22.49 4.33 19.78
C GLN A 110 -21.69 5.16 18.76
N ALA A 111 -20.50 5.62 19.12
CA ALA A 111 -19.61 6.39 18.28
C ALA A 111 -18.16 5.96 18.50
N VAL A 112 -17.31 6.20 17.50
CA VAL A 112 -15.87 5.97 17.60
C VAL A 112 -15.22 7.16 18.29
N GLY A 113 -14.62 6.93 19.44
CA GLY A 113 -13.69 7.81 20.14
C GLY A 113 -12.34 7.11 20.32
N ASP A 114 -11.58 7.50 21.35
CA ASP A 114 -10.25 6.95 21.52
C ASP A 114 -10.22 5.47 21.91
N TRP A 115 -11.21 4.97 22.63
CA TRP A 115 -11.19 3.60 23.16
C TRP A 115 -11.72 2.56 22.19
N GLU A 116 -12.34 3.01 21.09
CA GLU A 116 -12.93 2.15 20.07
C GLU A 116 -12.02 1.96 18.85
N LYS A 117 -10.81 2.53 18.91
CA LYS A 117 -9.79 2.48 17.85
C LYS A 117 -8.74 1.39 18.14
N PHE A 118 -8.45 0.58 17.13
CA PHE A 118 -7.47 -0.51 17.17
C PHE A 118 -6.56 -0.45 15.93
N MET A 119 -5.34 -0.97 16.02
CA MET A 119 -4.48 -1.15 14.85
C MET A 119 -4.47 -2.61 14.41
N LEU A 120 -4.55 -2.85 13.11
CA LEU A 120 -4.30 -4.18 12.54
C LEU A 120 -2.82 -4.31 12.22
N ILE A 121 -2.16 -5.26 12.88
CA ILE A 121 -0.76 -5.59 12.63
C ILE A 121 -0.73 -6.96 11.97
N SER A 122 -0.25 -7.00 10.73
CA SER A 122 -0.11 -8.26 9.99
C SER A 122 1.05 -9.06 10.57
N VAL A 123 0.75 -10.24 11.11
CA VAL A 123 1.73 -11.22 11.56
C VAL A 123 1.89 -12.33 10.52
N THR A 124 3.09 -12.47 9.96
CA THR A 124 3.47 -13.66 9.18
C THR A 124 3.77 -14.81 10.14
N ASN A 125 2.73 -15.57 10.51
CA ASN A 125 2.87 -16.75 11.37
C ASN A 125 3.55 -17.89 10.59
N THR A 126 4.78 -18.22 10.97
CA THR A 126 5.48 -19.45 10.55
C THR A 126 5.15 -20.60 11.51
N SER A 127 3.92 -21.15 11.48
CA SER A 127 3.63 -22.61 11.66
C SER A 127 2.21 -22.98 12.16
N SER A 128 1.72 -24.07 11.53
CA SER A 128 0.70 -25.07 11.92
C SER A 128 -0.80 -24.77 11.78
N GLY A 129 -1.39 -25.41 10.76
CA GLY A 129 -2.69 -26.12 10.87
C GLY A 129 -3.97 -25.29 10.86
N ALA A 130 -4.27 -24.59 9.76
CA ALA A 130 -5.59 -23.97 9.55
C ALA A 130 -6.27 -24.53 8.28
N VAL A 131 -7.57 -24.82 8.40
CA VAL A 131 -8.48 -25.07 7.28
C VAL A 131 -8.26 -23.97 6.24
N ALA A 132 -8.08 -24.37 4.98
CA ALA A 132 -7.71 -23.47 3.89
C ALA A 132 -8.66 -22.27 3.82
N PRO A 133 -8.14 -21.03 3.71
CA PRO A 133 -8.95 -19.86 3.36
C PRO A 133 -9.76 -20.15 2.09
N PRO A 134 -10.90 -19.45 1.86
CA PRO A 134 -11.57 -19.53 0.56
C PRO A 134 -10.52 -19.33 -0.54
N THR A 135 -10.46 -20.26 -1.49
CA THR A 135 -9.43 -20.28 -2.52
C THR A 135 -9.39 -18.94 -3.21
N ALA A 136 -8.27 -18.21 -3.06
CA ALA A 136 -8.03 -16.98 -3.80
C ALA A 136 -8.34 -17.23 -5.28
N PRO A 137 -8.96 -16.27 -6.00
CA PRO A 137 -9.30 -16.46 -7.40
C PRO A 137 -8.04 -16.85 -8.17
N SER A 138 -8.19 -17.79 -9.10
CA SER A 138 -7.08 -18.19 -9.96
C SER A 138 -6.49 -16.94 -10.62
N ARG A 139 -5.17 -16.74 -10.48
CA ARG A 139 -4.46 -15.59 -11.08
C ARG A 139 -4.70 -15.48 -12.59
N ALA A 140 -4.96 -16.61 -13.26
CA ALA A 140 -5.26 -16.67 -14.69
C ALA A 140 -6.64 -16.08 -15.06
N GLN A 141 -7.56 -15.91 -14.11
CA GLN A 141 -8.89 -15.33 -14.32
C GLN A 141 -8.95 -13.84 -14.00
N LEU A 142 -7.89 -13.29 -13.40
CA LEU A 142 -7.84 -11.89 -12.99
C LEU A 142 -7.61 -10.99 -14.20
N VAL A 143 -8.55 -10.09 -14.45
CA VAL A 143 -8.48 -9.09 -15.53
C VAL A 143 -8.25 -7.70 -14.92
N PRO A 144 -7.14 -7.01 -15.23
CA PRO A 144 -6.87 -5.67 -14.70
C PRO A 144 -8.04 -4.69 -14.91
N GLY A 145 -8.41 -3.99 -13.84
CA GLY A 145 -9.50 -3.00 -13.86
C GLY A 145 -10.91 -3.58 -13.72
N THR A 146 -11.05 -4.89 -13.47
CA THR A 146 -12.35 -5.54 -13.16
C THR A 146 -12.52 -5.88 -11.67
N TYR A 147 -11.45 -5.77 -10.89
CA TYR A 147 -11.41 -6.01 -9.46
C TYR A 147 -10.42 -5.05 -8.80
N ARG A 148 -10.63 -4.73 -7.52
CA ARG A 148 -9.71 -3.92 -6.73
C ARG A 148 -8.56 -4.79 -6.20
N PRO A 149 -7.29 -4.51 -6.54
CA PRO A 149 -6.15 -5.23 -5.99
C PRO A 149 -6.09 -5.17 -4.45
N SER A 150 -5.65 -6.27 -3.84
CA SER A 150 -5.57 -6.49 -2.40
C SER A 150 -4.63 -7.66 -2.09
N SER A 151 -4.35 -7.92 -0.82
CA SER A 151 -3.52 -9.05 -0.37
C SER A 151 -3.96 -10.43 -0.89
N SER A 152 -5.24 -10.62 -1.24
CA SER A 152 -5.72 -11.88 -1.82
C SER A 152 -5.49 -11.98 -3.34
N THR A 153 -5.28 -10.85 -4.03
CA THR A 153 -5.16 -10.77 -5.49
C THR A 153 -3.77 -10.35 -5.97
N THR A 154 -2.89 -9.93 -5.05
CA THR A 154 -1.51 -9.53 -5.33
C THR A 154 -0.50 -10.24 -4.44
N GLY A 155 0.79 -10.02 -4.73
CA GLY A 155 1.88 -10.60 -3.94
C GLY A 155 2.09 -12.08 -4.22
N PRO A 156 3.02 -12.72 -3.49
CA PRO A 156 3.27 -14.15 -3.59
C PRO A 156 1.98 -14.94 -3.39
N VAL A 157 1.80 -15.99 -4.18
CA VAL A 157 0.67 -16.88 -4.12
C VAL A 157 0.66 -17.54 -2.73
N SER A 158 -0.45 -17.35 -2.01
CA SER A 158 -0.64 -17.91 -0.67
C SER A 158 -0.39 -19.42 -0.66
N GLY A 159 0.35 -19.90 0.34
CA GLY A 159 0.77 -21.30 0.46
C GLY A 159 2.05 -21.67 -0.31
N SER A 160 2.64 -20.74 -1.08
CA SER A 160 3.95 -20.95 -1.71
C SER A 160 5.06 -21.09 -0.65
N THR A 161 5.98 -22.01 -0.88
CA THR A 161 7.23 -22.07 -0.10
C THR A 161 8.27 -21.17 -0.76
N LEU A 162 8.83 -20.22 -0.01
CA LEU A 162 9.87 -19.31 -0.49
C LEU A 162 11.23 -19.72 0.08
N ARG A 163 12.25 -19.75 -0.76
CA ARG A 163 13.64 -19.93 -0.33
C ARG A 163 14.24 -18.58 0.07
N THR A 164 14.68 -18.47 1.31
CA THR A 164 15.35 -17.26 1.81
C THR A 164 16.72 -17.06 1.17
N ILE A 165 17.02 -15.82 0.82
CA ILE A 165 18.32 -15.32 0.36
C ILE A 165 18.66 -14.12 1.25
N ASN A 166 19.76 -14.23 2.00
CA ASN A 166 20.25 -13.13 2.84
C ASN A 166 21.19 -12.25 2.02
N GLY A 167 20.88 -10.96 1.92
CA GLY A 167 21.61 -10.01 1.11
C GLY A 167 21.14 -9.94 -0.35
N ASN A 168 21.89 -9.20 -1.17
CA ASN A 168 21.52 -8.93 -2.55
C ASN A 168 21.60 -10.18 -3.43
N LEU A 169 20.63 -10.32 -4.34
CA LEU A 169 20.64 -11.32 -5.41
C LEU A 169 21.11 -10.67 -6.71
N ASN A 170 22.26 -11.11 -7.22
CA ASN A 170 22.75 -10.66 -8.53
C ASN A 170 22.29 -11.64 -9.62
N ILE A 171 21.64 -11.11 -10.64
CA ILE A 171 21.32 -11.88 -11.86
C ILE A 171 22.63 -12.20 -12.60
N ALA A 172 22.68 -13.38 -13.20
CA ALA A 172 23.88 -13.89 -13.86
C ALA A 172 23.66 -14.25 -15.35
N ALA A 173 22.43 -14.18 -15.85
CA ALA A 173 22.13 -14.50 -17.25
C ALA A 173 20.88 -13.76 -17.77
N HIS A 174 20.86 -13.52 -19.08
CA HIS A 174 19.63 -13.13 -19.78
C HIS A 174 18.56 -14.22 -19.62
N ARG A 175 17.29 -13.82 -19.59
CA ARG A 175 16.13 -14.73 -19.46
C ARG A 175 16.13 -15.56 -18.19
N GLN A 176 16.95 -15.19 -17.20
CA GLN A 176 16.94 -15.85 -15.90
C GLN A 176 15.58 -15.67 -15.23
N VAL A 177 15.06 -16.75 -14.66
CA VAL A 177 13.85 -16.74 -13.84
C VAL A 177 14.27 -16.80 -12.37
N VAL A 178 13.89 -15.78 -11.61
CA VAL A 178 13.95 -15.72 -10.16
C VAL A 178 12.55 -15.99 -9.64
N GLU A 179 12.36 -17.12 -8.99
CA GLU A 179 11.04 -17.54 -8.52
C GLU A 179 11.08 -18.18 -7.15
N ASN A 180 9.99 -18.01 -6.39
CA ASN A 180 9.80 -18.63 -5.08
C ASN A 180 10.94 -18.31 -4.11
N VAL A 181 11.39 -17.05 -4.07
CA VAL A 181 12.44 -16.60 -3.16
C VAL A 181 11.98 -15.45 -2.28
N GLU A 182 12.59 -15.34 -1.11
CA GLU A 182 12.51 -14.17 -0.26
C GLU A 182 13.92 -13.58 -0.14
N VAL A 183 14.12 -12.40 -0.70
CA VAL A 183 15.42 -11.72 -0.75
C VAL A 183 15.45 -10.62 0.32
N TRP A 184 16.29 -10.79 1.33
CA TRP A 184 16.60 -9.78 2.35
C TRP A 184 17.71 -8.86 1.84
N GLY A 185 17.41 -8.18 0.74
CA GLY A 185 18.32 -7.37 -0.05
C GLY A 185 17.65 -6.93 -1.36
N SER A 186 18.44 -6.34 -2.26
CA SER A 186 18.01 -5.96 -3.61
C SER A 186 18.23 -7.09 -4.62
N VAL A 187 17.44 -7.10 -5.70
CA VAL A 187 17.71 -7.89 -6.90
C VAL A 187 18.37 -6.99 -7.95
N ASN A 188 19.61 -7.31 -8.32
CA ASN A 188 20.42 -6.52 -9.24
C ASN A 188 20.49 -7.21 -10.60
N LEU A 189 19.91 -6.59 -11.63
CA LEU A 189 19.85 -7.15 -12.99
C LEU A 189 21.12 -6.91 -13.81
N GLY A 190 21.96 -5.95 -13.44
CA GLY A 190 23.08 -5.55 -14.30
C GLY A 190 22.59 -5.17 -15.70
N ALA A 191 23.25 -5.68 -16.75
CA ALA A 191 22.86 -5.47 -18.14
C ALA A 191 22.10 -6.67 -18.75
N TYR A 192 21.60 -7.59 -17.93
CA TYR A 192 20.86 -8.76 -18.41
C TYR A 192 19.45 -8.39 -18.87
N GLU A 193 18.90 -9.18 -19.79
CA GLU A 193 17.68 -8.86 -20.54
C GLU A 193 16.63 -9.95 -20.34
N SER A 194 15.36 -9.56 -20.45
CA SER A 194 14.19 -10.44 -20.39
C SER A 194 14.13 -11.31 -19.13
N VAL A 195 14.65 -10.79 -18.01
CA VAL A 195 14.64 -11.45 -16.70
C VAL A 195 13.20 -11.50 -16.18
N ILE A 196 12.84 -12.60 -15.54
CA ILE A 196 11.55 -12.75 -14.87
C ILE A 196 11.78 -12.88 -13.37
N VAL A 197 11.11 -12.05 -12.59
CA VAL A 197 11.03 -12.18 -11.13
C VAL A 197 9.57 -12.47 -10.79
N ARG A 198 9.30 -13.62 -10.16
CA ARG A 198 7.92 -14.02 -9.88
C ARG A 198 7.72 -14.70 -8.55
N ASN A 199 6.52 -14.62 -8.00
CA ASN A 199 6.12 -15.31 -6.78
C ASN A 199 7.16 -15.18 -5.65
N SER A 200 7.62 -13.96 -5.41
CA SER A 200 8.79 -13.69 -4.56
C SER A 200 8.60 -12.45 -3.71
N ILE A 201 9.29 -12.39 -2.57
CA ILE A 201 9.36 -11.22 -1.70
C ILE A 201 10.75 -10.60 -1.82
N ILE A 202 10.82 -9.29 -1.98
CA ILE A 202 12.09 -8.56 -2.07
C ILE A 202 12.01 -7.38 -1.11
N HIS A 203 12.88 -7.38 -0.11
CA HIS A 203 12.87 -6.40 0.97
C HIS A 203 13.67 -5.13 0.68
N GLY A 204 14.41 -5.09 -0.44
CA GLY A 204 15.40 -4.03 -0.65
C GLY A 204 16.45 -4.04 0.45
N THR A 205 17.11 -2.90 0.66
CA THR A 205 18.21 -2.79 1.64
C THR A 205 17.89 -1.82 2.76
N ALA A 206 18.20 -2.20 3.99
CA ALA A 206 18.25 -1.29 5.14
C ALA A 206 19.46 -0.34 5.10
N ALA A 207 20.48 -0.63 4.29
CA ALA A 207 21.70 0.18 4.22
C ALA A 207 21.43 1.52 3.53
N THR A 208 21.68 2.61 4.23
CA THR A 208 21.55 3.97 3.71
C THR A 208 22.86 4.45 3.06
N GLY A 209 22.82 5.60 2.38
CA GLY A 209 23.99 6.28 1.81
C GLY A 209 24.04 6.31 0.28
N ALA A 210 23.15 5.59 -0.40
CA ALA A 210 23.00 5.64 -1.85
C ALA A 210 21.56 5.36 -2.28
N LEU A 211 21.08 6.09 -3.30
CA LEU A 211 19.83 5.79 -3.99
C LEU A 211 19.87 4.38 -4.61
N THR A 212 18.83 3.59 -4.36
CA THR A 212 18.71 2.20 -4.80
C THR A 212 17.24 1.77 -4.85
N ALA A 213 16.97 0.50 -5.12
CA ALA A 213 15.63 -0.07 -5.12
C ALA A 213 15.61 -1.54 -4.71
N CYS A 214 14.41 -2.10 -4.46
CA CYS A 214 14.21 -3.54 -4.35
C CYS A 214 14.66 -4.24 -5.63
N ILE A 215 14.36 -3.68 -6.80
CA ILE A 215 14.85 -4.18 -8.09
C ILE A 215 15.49 -3.04 -8.89
N VAL A 216 16.73 -3.26 -9.35
CA VAL A 216 17.51 -2.25 -10.09
C VAL A 216 18.32 -2.87 -11.23
N GLY A 217 18.44 -2.13 -12.33
CA GLY A 217 19.24 -2.47 -13.50
C GLY A 217 20.43 -1.54 -13.69
N ALA A 218 21.36 -1.90 -14.58
CA ALA A 218 22.46 -1.02 -14.93
C ALA A 218 21.95 0.23 -15.66
N ASN A 219 22.40 1.41 -15.22
CA ASN A 219 22.02 2.71 -15.79
C ASN A 219 20.49 2.91 -15.86
N ASP A 220 19.75 2.47 -14.84
CA ASP A 220 18.28 2.57 -14.75
C ASP A 220 17.53 1.90 -15.90
N ASN A 221 18.12 0.88 -16.53
CA ASN A 221 17.46 0.13 -17.60
C ASN A 221 17.38 -1.36 -17.23
N LEU A 222 16.15 -1.87 -17.13
CA LEU A 222 15.84 -3.24 -16.70
C LEU A 222 15.64 -4.20 -17.88
N ARG A 223 15.64 -3.68 -19.12
CA ARG A 223 15.72 -4.44 -20.38
C ARG A 223 14.73 -5.60 -20.47
N GLU A 224 13.45 -5.27 -20.53
CA GLU A 224 12.34 -6.23 -20.66
C GLU A 224 12.11 -7.09 -19.40
N LEU A 225 12.38 -6.54 -18.22
CA LEU A 225 12.07 -7.22 -16.96
C LEU A 225 10.56 -7.49 -16.85
N VAL A 226 10.21 -8.68 -16.37
CA VAL A 226 8.85 -9.01 -15.93
C VAL A 226 8.85 -9.27 -14.43
N VAL A 227 8.00 -8.58 -13.68
CA VAL A 227 7.75 -8.81 -12.26
C VAL A 227 6.30 -9.25 -12.09
N GLU A 228 6.04 -10.43 -11.53
CA GLU A 228 4.66 -10.91 -11.36
C GLU A 228 4.41 -11.61 -10.03
N ASP A 229 3.27 -11.33 -9.40
CA ASP A 229 2.89 -11.96 -8.13
C ASP A 229 3.99 -11.79 -7.06
N CYS A 230 4.62 -10.63 -7.01
CA CYS A 230 5.71 -10.32 -6.08
C CYS A 230 5.26 -9.35 -4.99
N ARG A 231 5.96 -9.37 -3.85
CA ARG A 231 5.90 -8.28 -2.88
C ARG A 231 7.24 -7.56 -2.84
N LEU A 232 7.24 -6.25 -3.10
CA LEU A 232 8.39 -5.39 -2.91
C LEU A 232 8.13 -4.54 -1.68
N THR A 233 8.89 -4.76 -0.61
CA THR A 233 8.68 -4.09 0.67
C THR A 233 9.94 -3.39 1.11
N GLY A 234 9.88 -2.16 1.60
CA GLY A 234 11.09 -1.46 2.06
C GLY A 234 11.50 -1.83 3.50
N GLN A 235 12.74 -1.52 3.85
CA GLN A 235 13.33 -1.72 5.20
C GLN A 235 13.64 -0.39 5.90
N SER A 236 12.70 0.56 5.87
CA SER A 236 12.85 1.89 6.49
C SER A 236 14.01 2.74 5.96
N ASN A 237 14.51 2.42 4.76
CA ASN A 237 15.54 3.18 4.08
C ASN A 237 14.91 4.23 3.15
N PRO A 238 15.12 5.54 3.38
CA PRO A 238 14.52 6.59 2.57
C PRO A 238 15.07 6.68 1.14
N TRP A 239 16.11 5.91 0.81
CA TRP A 239 16.73 5.84 -0.51
C TRP A 239 16.43 4.54 -1.27
N CYS A 240 15.66 3.63 -0.70
CA CYS A 240 15.35 2.34 -1.33
C CYS A 240 13.92 2.34 -1.86
N GLU A 241 13.77 2.62 -3.14
CA GLU A 241 12.50 2.57 -3.88
C GLU A 241 12.07 1.13 -4.18
N GLY A 242 10.88 0.92 -4.74
CA GLY A 242 10.46 -0.42 -5.16
C GLY A 242 11.15 -0.86 -6.44
N ILE A 243 10.89 -0.15 -7.54
CA ILE A 243 11.60 -0.33 -8.82
C ILE A 243 12.06 1.02 -9.32
N ARG A 244 13.36 1.12 -9.61
CA ARG A 244 13.97 2.31 -10.21
C ARG A 244 14.39 2.05 -11.65
N GLY A 245 13.95 2.93 -12.55
CA GLY A 245 14.34 2.91 -13.96
C GLY A 245 13.20 2.63 -14.91
N ALA A 246 13.49 1.95 -16.01
CA ALA A 246 12.51 1.73 -17.08
C ALA A 246 12.70 0.39 -17.82
N ASN A 247 11.86 0.15 -18.83
CA ASN A 247 11.78 -1.07 -19.63
C ASN A 247 11.42 -2.32 -18.83
N TYR A 248 10.25 -2.29 -18.18
CA TYR A 248 9.72 -3.42 -17.41
C TYR A 248 8.19 -3.49 -17.40
N THR A 249 7.68 -4.68 -17.15
CA THR A 249 6.27 -4.91 -16.81
C THR A 249 6.16 -5.46 -15.39
N ILE A 250 5.32 -4.87 -14.56
CA ILE A 250 4.95 -5.40 -13.24
C ILE A 250 3.45 -5.71 -13.20
N ARG A 251 3.07 -6.87 -12.67
CA ARG A 251 1.66 -7.25 -12.57
C ARG A 251 1.31 -8.01 -11.30
N ARG A 252 0.12 -7.77 -10.76
CA ARG A 252 -0.41 -8.47 -9.57
C ARG A 252 0.57 -8.48 -8.40
N SER A 253 1.35 -7.42 -8.27
CA SER A 253 2.39 -7.31 -7.24
C SER A 253 1.97 -6.32 -6.16
N GLU A 254 2.37 -6.59 -4.94
CA GLU A 254 2.21 -5.71 -3.79
C GLU A 254 3.48 -4.88 -3.61
N LEU A 255 3.33 -3.58 -3.37
CA LEU A 255 4.43 -2.68 -3.07
C LEU A 255 4.08 -1.87 -1.83
N ASP A 256 4.89 -1.98 -0.79
CA ASP A 256 4.60 -1.34 0.50
C ASP A 256 5.85 -0.93 1.29
N ASN A 257 5.71 0.03 2.20
CA ASN A 257 6.81 0.53 3.03
C ASN A 257 8.02 1.05 2.24
N LEU A 258 7.78 1.63 1.06
CA LEU A 258 8.79 2.20 0.17
C LEU A 258 8.61 3.73 0.10
N PRO A 259 9.68 4.53 -0.04
CA PRO A 259 9.57 5.96 -0.31
C PRO A 259 8.76 6.16 -1.59
N ASP A 260 9.33 5.87 -2.75
CA ASP A 260 8.56 5.83 -3.98
C ASP A 260 8.47 4.37 -4.44
N ALA A 261 7.26 3.88 -4.71
CA ALA A 261 7.09 2.47 -5.07
C ALA A 261 7.61 2.18 -6.48
N LEU A 262 7.32 3.05 -7.45
CA LEU A 262 7.87 2.98 -8.81
C LEU A 262 8.44 4.34 -9.22
N SER A 263 9.74 4.39 -9.50
CA SER A 263 10.43 5.61 -9.92
C SER A 263 10.92 5.50 -11.36
N LEU A 264 10.30 6.29 -12.25
CA LEU A 264 10.50 6.23 -13.70
C LEU A 264 11.65 7.16 -14.10
N THR A 265 12.88 6.71 -13.88
CA THR A 265 14.08 7.55 -13.90
C THR A 265 14.89 7.47 -15.19
N SER A 266 14.46 6.71 -16.21
CA SER A 266 15.20 6.53 -17.45
C SER A 266 14.47 7.10 -18.67
N PRO A 267 15.17 7.76 -19.61
CA PRO A 267 14.54 8.34 -20.80
C PRO A 267 13.97 7.27 -21.75
N LEU A 268 14.40 6.02 -21.61
CA LEU A 268 13.93 4.89 -22.43
C LEU A 268 12.44 4.60 -22.20
N GLY A 269 11.94 4.86 -21.00
CA GLY A 269 10.55 4.58 -20.62
C GLY A 269 10.13 3.13 -20.86
N ASN A 270 8.95 2.89 -21.44
CA ASN A 270 8.39 1.56 -21.63
C ASN A 270 8.13 0.82 -20.30
N VAL A 271 7.22 1.37 -19.48
CA VAL A 271 6.81 0.73 -18.22
C VAL A 271 5.32 0.42 -18.24
N THR A 272 4.98 -0.81 -17.86
CA THR A 272 3.59 -1.25 -17.69
C THR A 272 3.39 -1.77 -16.27
N ALA A 273 2.42 -1.22 -15.53
CA ALA A 273 2.01 -1.71 -14.22
C ALA A 273 0.52 -2.07 -14.23
N GLU A 274 0.22 -3.34 -13.97
CA GLU A 274 -1.15 -3.87 -14.07
C GLU A 274 -1.60 -4.60 -12.81
N ALA A 275 -2.75 -4.19 -12.28
CA ALA A 275 -3.38 -4.83 -11.13
C ALA A 275 -2.46 -4.98 -9.90
N CYS A 276 -1.53 -4.05 -9.72
CA CYS A 276 -0.69 -3.96 -8.53
C CYS A 276 -1.45 -3.31 -7.37
N TRP A 277 -1.04 -3.65 -6.16
CA TRP A 277 -1.48 -3.01 -4.93
C TRP A 277 -0.31 -2.24 -4.32
N ILE A 278 -0.33 -0.92 -4.49
CA ILE A 278 0.69 0.00 -3.99
C ILE A 278 0.10 0.75 -2.82
N HIS A 279 0.65 0.56 -1.62
CA HIS A 279 0.07 1.11 -0.41
C HIS A 279 1.11 1.32 0.69
N ASN A 280 0.73 1.96 1.79
CA ASN A 280 1.56 2.04 2.99
C ASN A 280 2.97 2.61 2.70
N GLY A 281 3.07 3.66 1.89
CA GLY A 281 4.34 4.30 1.56
C GLY A 281 5.12 4.75 2.80
N LEU A 282 6.46 4.70 2.71
CA LEU A 282 7.39 5.07 3.75
C LEU A 282 7.57 6.59 3.80
N TYR A 283 6.91 7.21 4.77
CA TYR A 283 7.17 8.60 5.15
C TYR A 283 8.23 8.69 6.24
N GLN A 284 9.27 9.50 6.01
CA GLN A 284 10.26 9.87 7.01
C GLN A 284 10.66 11.34 6.82
N GLU A 285 10.93 12.02 7.94
CA GLU A 285 11.58 13.33 8.00
C GLU A 285 12.91 13.20 8.73
N TRP A 286 13.88 14.03 8.36
CA TRP A 286 15.18 14.11 9.01
C TRP A 286 15.71 15.54 8.98
N SER A 287 16.95 15.75 9.41
CA SER A 287 17.63 17.03 9.35
C SER A 287 18.96 16.93 8.61
N ALA A 288 19.54 18.08 8.26
CA ALA A 288 20.87 18.18 7.64
C ALA A 288 21.98 17.42 8.37
N THR A 289 21.81 17.20 9.68
CA THR A 289 22.80 16.55 10.55
C THR A 289 22.47 15.11 10.89
N THR A 290 21.35 14.57 10.39
CA THR A 290 20.98 13.18 10.68
C THR A 290 21.97 12.23 9.98
N PRO A 291 22.70 11.38 10.75
CA PRO A 291 23.74 10.53 10.17
C PRO A 291 23.16 9.54 9.17
N GLY A 292 23.84 9.40 8.02
CA GLY A 292 23.47 8.42 7.01
C GLY A 292 22.13 8.68 6.33
N MET A 293 21.61 9.92 6.37
CA MET A 293 20.40 10.32 5.65
C MET A 293 20.72 11.17 4.40
N PRO A 294 19.79 11.27 3.43
CA PRO A 294 20.02 12.04 2.22
C PRO A 294 20.24 13.54 2.42
N PRO A 295 21.18 14.15 1.69
CA PRO A 295 21.04 15.57 1.40
C PRO A 295 19.81 15.74 0.50
N ALA A 296 18.82 16.47 0.99
CA ALA A 296 17.61 16.80 0.24
C ALA A 296 17.27 18.28 0.44
N SER A 297 16.55 18.86 -0.51
CA SER A 297 16.03 20.23 -0.41
C SER A 297 15.00 20.40 0.71
N GLY A 298 14.39 19.31 1.18
CA GLY A 298 13.35 19.32 2.23
C GLY A 298 13.59 18.41 3.43
N TYR A 299 14.59 17.52 3.40
CA TYR A 299 14.85 16.49 4.43
C TYR A 299 13.62 15.61 4.79
N TYR A 300 12.89 15.14 3.78
CA TYR A 300 11.79 14.17 3.91
C TYR A 300 11.66 13.27 2.68
N THR A 301 10.95 12.14 2.80
CA THR A 301 10.62 11.27 1.66
C THR A 301 9.37 11.75 0.93
N HIS A 302 9.40 11.66 -0.40
CA HIS A 302 8.29 12.07 -1.27
C HIS A 302 7.11 11.08 -1.28
N THR A 303 7.33 9.83 -0.86
CA THR A 303 6.24 8.90 -0.53
C THR A 303 5.21 8.64 -1.65
N ASP A 304 5.63 8.62 -2.91
CA ASP A 304 4.72 8.42 -4.04
C ASP A 304 4.39 6.96 -4.32
N GLY A 305 3.19 6.73 -4.85
CA GLY A 305 2.89 5.48 -5.53
C GLY A 305 3.74 5.31 -6.78
N VAL A 306 3.79 6.35 -7.63
CA VAL A 306 4.58 6.36 -8.86
C VAL A 306 5.13 7.77 -9.09
N GLN A 307 6.45 7.91 -9.09
CA GLN A 307 7.16 9.15 -9.40
C GLN A 307 7.70 9.09 -10.83
N PHE A 308 7.22 9.98 -11.69
CA PHE A 308 7.78 10.17 -13.02
C PHE A 308 8.91 11.18 -12.95
N HIS A 309 10.03 10.89 -13.60
CA HIS A 309 11.09 11.90 -13.79
C HIS A 309 11.28 12.26 -15.26
N ARG A 310 11.13 11.29 -16.18
CA ARG A 310 11.35 11.44 -17.63
C ARG A 310 10.89 10.21 -18.41
N GLY A 311 11.02 10.24 -19.74
CA GLY A 311 10.83 9.09 -20.63
C GLY A 311 9.41 8.93 -21.16
N SER A 312 9.13 7.90 -21.95
CA SER A 312 7.85 7.77 -22.67
C SER A 312 7.28 6.35 -22.66
N ASN A 313 6.01 6.18 -23.05
CA ASN A 313 5.34 4.89 -23.15
C ASN A 313 5.11 4.25 -21.77
N TYR A 314 4.15 4.81 -21.04
CA TYR A 314 3.80 4.37 -19.70
C TYR A 314 2.34 3.92 -19.62
N VAL A 315 2.08 2.76 -19.05
CA VAL A 315 0.74 2.20 -18.89
C VAL A 315 0.52 1.78 -17.44
N PHE A 316 -0.50 2.37 -16.81
CA PHE A 316 -0.95 2.03 -15.46
C PHE A 316 -2.42 1.64 -15.52
N ARG A 317 -2.70 0.34 -15.39
CA ARG A 317 -4.04 -0.21 -15.55
C ARG A 317 -4.49 -1.05 -14.36
N GLY A 318 -5.67 -0.75 -13.83
CA GLY A 318 -6.30 -1.66 -12.88
C GLY A 318 -5.64 -1.74 -11.51
N ASN A 319 -4.74 -0.81 -11.17
CA ASN A 319 -4.00 -0.82 -9.92
C ASN A 319 -4.85 -0.25 -8.78
N MET A 320 -4.58 -0.68 -7.54
CA MET A 320 -4.97 0.04 -6.34
C MET A 320 -3.73 0.76 -5.83
N ILE A 321 -3.76 2.10 -5.84
CA ILE A 321 -2.61 2.92 -5.46
C ILE A 321 -3.03 3.90 -4.36
N GLY A 322 -2.25 3.95 -3.29
CA GLY A 322 -2.37 4.99 -2.28
C GLY A 322 -1.03 5.31 -1.62
N GLY A 323 -0.86 6.57 -1.21
CA GLY A 323 0.40 7.09 -0.70
C GLY A 323 0.33 7.48 0.78
N THR A 324 1.34 7.04 1.53
CA THR A 324 1.63 7.15 2.97
C THR A 324 0.75 6.44 4.02
N ARG A 325 1.46 5.90 5.02
CA ARG A 325 1.01 5.20 6.23
C ARG A 325 0.34 6.10 7.27
N VAL A 326 0.52 7.42 7.17
CA VAL A 326 0.14 8.37 8.22
C VAL A 326 -0.50 9.63 7.62
N PRO A 327 -1.85 9.76 7.67
CA PRO A 327 -2.59 10.96 7.29
C PRO A 327 -2.12 12.27 7.94
N GLY A 328 -1.47 12.17 9.12
CA GLY A 328 -0.98 13.29 9.92
C GLY A 328 0.54 13.53 9.88
N ALA A 329 1.30 12.74 9.12
CA ALA A 329 2.73 12.97 8.96
C ALA A 329 2.91 14.05 7.88
N HIS A 330 2.74 15.28 8.33
CA HIS A 330 2.86 16.47 7.51
C HIS A 330 4.27 17.01 7.64
N HIS A 331 4.94 17.17 6.51
CA HIS A 331 5.97 18.17 6.43
C HIS A 331 5.32 19.51 6.81
N THR A 332 5.94 20.24 7.73
CA THR A 332 5.42 21.52 8.24
C THR A 332 5.13 22.56 7.14
N GLY A 333 5.60 22.35 5.90
CA GLY A 333 5.35 23.17 4.71
C GLY A 333 4.25 22.72 3.74
N MET A 334 3.45 21.68 4.05
CA MET A 334 2.42 21.12 3.14
C MET A 334 1.49 22.17 2.52
N ALA A 335 0.95 23.10 3.33
CA ALA A 335 -0.01 24.08 2.85
C ALA A 335 0.58 25.02 1.78
N ALA A 336 1.87 25.37 1.90
CA ALA A 336 2.57 26.22 0.94
C ALA A 336 2.85 25.49 -0.39
N GLN A 337 3.09 24.17 -0.35
CA GLN A 337 3.29 23.35 -1.55
C GLN A 337 1.97 23.04 -2.27
N ILE A 338 0.89 22.77 -1.54
CA ILE A 338 -0.45 22.64 -2.13
C ILE A 338 -0.82 23.93 -2.88
N ALA A 339 -0.48 25.09 -2.33
CA ALA A 339 -0.68 26.37 -2.99
C ALA A 339 0.24 26.59 -4.20
N SER A 340 1.42 25.97 -4.26
CA SER A 340 2.34 26.12 -5.40
C SER A 340 1.95 25.26 -6.59
N GLY A 341 1.32 24.10 -6.36
CA GLY A 341 0.88 23.19 -7.41
C GLY A 341 2.01 22.58 -8.26
N ASP A 342 3.23 22.54 -7.72
CA ASP A 342 4.42 21.97 -8.37
C ASP A 342 4.75 20.58 -7.78
N ASP A 343 5.68 20.52 -6.82
CA ASP A 343 6.20 19.28 -6.24
C ASP A 343 5.46 18.93 -4.94
N LEU A 344 4.42 18.08 -5.04
CA LEU A 344 3.64 17.67 -3.88
C LEU A 344 4.19 16.37 -3.30
N TYR A 345 4.69 16.47 -2.07
CA TYR A 345 5.35 15.46 -1.21
C TYR A 345 4.68 14.08 -1.01
N ASN A 346 3.58 13.77 -1.70
CA ASN A 346 2.90 12.47 -1.72
C ASN A 346 1.77 12.50 -2.74
N SER A 347 1.85 11.64 -3.75
CA SER A 347 0.82 11.43 -4.77
C SER A 347 0.67 9.95 -5.12
N CYS A 348 -0.51 9.53 -5.60
CA CYS A 348 -0.60 8.20 -6.22
C CYS A 348 0.22 8.19 -7.53
N PHE A 349 0.13 9.28 -8.28
CA PHE A 349 0.96 9.56 -9.45
C PHE A 349 1.53 10.97 -9.35
N MET A 350 2.85 11.09 -9.29
CA MET A 350 3.55 12.36 -9.41
C MET A 350 4.18 12.48 -10.79
N ILE A 351 3.60 13.33 -11.64
CA ILE A 351 3.97 13.46 -13.05
C ILE A 351 4.68 14.79 -13.28
N LYS A 352 6.02 14.78 -13.23
CA LYS A 352 6.84 15.98 -13.44
C LYS A 352 8.13 15.64 -14.20
N GLN A 353 8.47 16.44 -15.21
CA GLN A 353 9.75 16.28 -15.90
C GLN A 353 10.85 16.91 -15.04
N GLU A 354 11.60 16.07 -14.33
CA GLU A 354 12.53 16.49 -13.28
C GLU A 354 13.95 16.78 -13.77
N VAL A 355 14.34 16.24 -14.92
CA VAL A 355 15.77 16.22 -15.32
C VAL A 355 16.23 17.50 -16.01
N ASP A 356 15.79 17.75 -17.24
CA ASP A 356 16.10 18.94 -18.04
C ASP A 356 14.93 19.23 -19.00
N ASP A 357 15.02 20.24 -19.87
CA ASP A 357 13.98 20.63 -20.84
C ASP A 357 14.09 19.92 -22.20
N SER A 358 15.01 18.96 -22.34
CA SER A 358 15.29 18.28 -23.61
C SER A 358 14.12 17.41 -24.07
N ALA A 359 13.99 17.25 -25.39
CA ALA A 359 12.98 16.40 -26.00
C ALA A 359 13.11 14.93 -25.56
N ALA A 360 14.34 14.45 -25.34
CA ALA A 360 14.61 13.06 -24.93
C ALA A 360 14.07 12.72 -23.54
N ASN A 361 13.90 13.73 -22.66
CA ASN A 361 13.40 13.53 -21.30
C ASN A 361 11.91 13.86 -21.16
N ARG A 362 11.21 14.21 -22.25
CA ARG A 362 9.78 14.53 -22.23
C ARG A 362 8.96 13.33 -21.79
N ILE A 363 8.10 13.54 -20.78
CA ILE A 363 7.08 12.58 -20.38
C ILE A 363 5.96 12.60 -21.41
N THR A 364 5.85 11.52 -22.19
CA THR A 364 4.90 11.39 -23.30
C THR A 364 4.33 9.98 -23.40
N ASN A 365 3.19 9.84 -24.07
CA ASN A 365 2.46 8.58 -24.26
C ASN A 365 2.19 7.85 -22.93
N VAL A 366 1.40 8.49 -22.07
CA VAL A 366 1.06 7.99 -20.74
C VAL A 366 -0.42 7.61 -20.71
N LEU A 367 -0.72 6.38 -20.30
CA LEU A 367 -2.08 5.88 -20.10
C LEU A 367 -2.27 5.49 -18.63
N ILE A 368 -3.18 6.18 -17.95
CA ILE A 368 -3.62 5.86 -16.58
C ILE A 368 -5.10 5.53 -16.65
N GLU A 369 -5.45 4.24 -16.53
CA GLU A 369 -6.85 3.84 -16.63
C GLU A 369 -7.32 2.74 -15.67
N LYS A 370 -8.60 2.80 -15.29
CA LYS A 370 -9.26 1.77 -14.47
C LYS A 370 -8.59 1.52 -13.13
N ASN A 371 -7.84 2.50 -12.60
CA ASN A 371 -7.19 2.38 -11.30
C ASN A 371 -8.13 2.83 -10.17
N TRP A 372 -7.88 2.34 -8.97
CA TRP A 372 -8.43 2.86 -7.71
C TRP A 372 -7.35 3.67 -7.02
N LEU A 373 -7.62 4.95 -6.78
CA LEU A 373 -6.66 5.91 -6.24
C LEU A 373 -7.14 6.44 -4.90
N MET A 374 -6.28 6.37 -3.88
CA MET A 374 -6.62 6.72 -2.50
C MET A 374 -5.52 7.55 -1.86
N GLY A 375 -5.87 8.74 -1.38
CA GLY A 375 -4.90 9.61 -0.70
C GLY A 375 -3.94 10.35 -1.65
N GLY A 376 -2.83 10.81 -1.08
CA GLY A 376 -1.94 11.81 -1.67
C GLY A 376 -2.42 13.24 -1.45
N ALA A 377 -1.49 14.18 -1.34
CA ALA A 377 -1.77 15.62 -1.37
C ALA A 377 -2.47 15.99 -2.68
N ALA A 378 -2.01 15.39 -3.78
CA ALA A 378 -2.85 15.16 -4.94
C ALA A 378 -2.86 13.68 -5.34
N SER A 379 -4.01 13.12 -5.69
CA SER A 379 -4.04 11.71 -6.14
C SER A 379 -3.34 11.56 -7.48
N ILE A 380 -3.60 12.47 -8.42
CA ILE A 380 -2.79 12.64 -9.63
C ILE A 380 -2.26 14.08 -9.63
N ASN A 381 -0.95 14.23 -9.44
CA ASN A 381 -0.25 15.49 -9.61
C ASN A 381 0.40 15.56 -10.99
N ILE A 382 0.09 16.59 -11.78
CA ILE A 382 0.74 16.86 -13.06
C ILE A 382 1.31 18.28 -13.01
N ALA A 383 2.62 18.38 -12.80
CA ALA A 383 3.31 19.65 -12.67
C ALA A 383 4.02 20.03 -13.98
N SER A 384 4.02 21.32 -14.34
CA SER A 384 4.55 21.85 -15.62
C SER A 384 6.09 21.83 -15.73
N GLY A 385 6.76 20.94 -14.99
CA GLY A 385 8.22 20.85 -14.91
C GLY A 385 8.88 20.94 -16.28
N ARG A 386 9.79 21.91 -16.42
CA ARG A 386 10.71 22.07 -17.56
C ARG A 386 10.00 22.13 -18.93
N GLY A 387 8.79 22.68 -18.96
CA GLY A 387 8.03 22.97 -20.19
C GLY A 387 7.34 21.77 -20.83
N ASN A 388 7.05 20.70 -20.09
CA ASN A 388 6.33 19.56 -20.65
C ASN A 388 4.85 19.93 -20.87
N ASN A 389 4.26 19.48 -21.98
CA ASN A 389 2.91 19.83 -22.40
C ASN A 389 1.90 18.67 -22.32
N PHE A 390 2.30 17.50 -21.81
CA PHE A 390 1.44 16.33 -21.49
C PHE A 390 0.33 15.97 -22.52
N SER A 391 0.53 16.34 -23.79
CA SER A 391 -0.48 16.27 -24.85
C SER A 391 -0.71 14.88 -25.42
N SER A 392 0.05 13.91 -24.93
CA SER A 392 -0.11 12.48 -25.21
C SER A 392 -0.48 11.70 -23.95
N THR A 393 -0.82 12.39 -22.86
CA THR A 393 -1.29 11.78 -21.61
C THR A 393 -2.80 11.59 -21.65
N VAL A 394 -3.24 10.37 -21.34
CA VAL A 394 -4.63 9.93 -21.28
C VAL A 394 -4.91 9.40 -19.87
N ILE A 395 -5.87 10.01 -19.19
CA ILE A 395 -6.31 9.60 -17.86
C ILE A 395 -7.80 9.31 -17.92
N ARG A 396 -8.20 8.05 -17.75
CA ARG A 396 -9.60 7.68 -17.93
C ARG A 396 -10.11 6.53 -17.09
N ASN A 397 -11.42 6.50 -16.83
CA ASN A 397 -12.08 5.38 -16.15
C ASN A 397 -11.50 5.06 -14.77
N ASN A 398 -10.84 6.00 -14.10
CA ASN A 398 -10.28 5.77 -12.77
C ASN A 398 -11.33 6.06 -11.69
N ARG A 399 -11.22 5.33 -10.58
CA ARG A 399 -12.04 5.45 -9.37
C ARG A 399 -11.22 6.15 -8.28
N PHE A 400 -11.72 7.27 -7.78
CA PHE A 400 -11.07 8.03 -6.72
C PHE A 400 -11.79 7.78 -5.40
N ILE A 401 -11.06 7.22 -4.45
CA ILE A 401 -11.56 6.98 -3.10
C ILE A 401 -11.38 8.28 -2.32
N ARG A 402 -12.48 8.78 -1.75
CA ARG A 402 -12.45 10.05 -1.03
C ARG A 402 -11.53 9.98 0.17
N SER A 403 -10.60 10.92 0.26
CA SER A 403 -9.80 11.09 1.46
C SER A 403 -10.56 11.91 2.50
N THR A 404 -10.32 11.61 3.77
CA THR A 404 -10.76 12.44 4.92
C THR A 404 -9.74 13.54 5.24
N TRP A 405 -8.63 13.67 4.49
CA TRP A 405 -7.51 14.60 4.75
C TRP A 405 -7.80 16.08 4.44
N GLY A 406 -9.07 16.49 4.41
CA GLY A 406 -9.45 17.87 4.12
C GLY A 406 -9.34 18.23 2.62
N SER A 407 -8.66 19.35 2.31
CA SER A 407 -8.56 19.91 0.95
C SER A 407 -7.61 19.11 0.04
N GLN A 408 -7.96 17.87 -0.24
CA GLN A 408 -7.26 17.02 -1.19
C GLN A 408 -7.48 17.49 -2.63
N LEU A 409 -6.42 17.53 -3.42
CA LEU A 409 -6.49 17.77 -4.86
C LEU A 409 -6.57 16.43 -5.59
N TYR A 410 -7.76 15.95 -5.94
CA TYR A 410 -7.84 14.64 -6.60
C TYR A 410 -7.06 14.61 -7.92
N ILE A 411 -7.23 15.64 -8.75
CA ILE A 411 -6.44 15.82 -9.97
C ILE A 411 -5.93 17.25 -10.01
N LEU A 412 -4.62 17.42 -10.01
CA LEU A 412 -3.96 18.67 -10.34
C LEU A 412 -3.54 18.64 -11.82
N ARG A 413 -4.20 19.47 -12.63
CA ARG A 413 -4.04 19.45 -14.09
C ARG A 413 -2.81 20.25 -14.53
N GLY A 414 -1.95 19.59 -15.30
CA GLY A 414 -0.84 20.21 -16.04
C GLY A 414 -1.24 20.73 -17.44
N PRO A 415 -0.35 21.51 -18.08
CA PRO A 415 -0.60 22.09 -19.40
C PRO A 415 -0.78 21.01 -20.48
N GLY A 416 -1.62 21.31 -21.46
CA GLY A 416 -1.83 20.51 -22.68
C GLY A 416 -2.37 19.09 -22.52
N LEU A 417 -2.74 18.66 -21.31
CA LEU A 417 -3.34 17.35 -21.04
C LEU A 417 -4.49 17.08 -22.02
N ALA A 418 -4.33 16.01 -22.82
CA ALA A 418 -5.16 15.73 -23.98
C ALA A 418 -6.50 15.08 -23.66
N VAL A 419 -6.51 14.03 -22.84
CA VAL A 419 -7.73 13.29 -22.52
C VAL A 419 -7.86 13.09 -21.02
N LEU A 420 -8.99 13.53 -20.50
CA LEU A 420 -9.42 13.29 -19.13
C LEU A 420 -10.90 12.90 -19.15
N ASP A 421 -11.18 11.62 -19.00
CA ASP A 421 -12.50 11.05 -19.31
C ASP A 421 -12.99 10.03 -18.27
N ASN A 422 -14.27 10.09 -17.89
CA ASN A 422 -14.90 9.15 -16.97
C ASN A 422 -14.09 8.85 -15.68
N ASN A 423 -13.49 9.87 -15.07
CA ASN A 423 -12.82 9.76 -13.79
C ASN A 423 -13.80 10.16 -12.69
N VAL A 424 -14.15 9.21 -11.82
CA VAL A 424 -15.28 9.34 -10.91
C VAL A 424 -14.91 8.96 -9.48
N PHE A 425 -15.65 9.49 -8.51
CA PHE A 425 -15.54 9.05 -7.13
C PHE A 425 -16.05 7.61 -6.99
N ASP A 426 -15.34 6.81 -6.20
CA ASP A 426 -15.62 5.37 -6.06
C ASP A 426 -16.99 5.10 -5.41
N ASP A 427 -17.35 5.92 -4.42
CA ASP A 427 -18.56 5.78 -3.60
C ASP A 427 -19.85 6.25 -4.29
N THR A 428 -19.75 7.27 -5.13
CA THR A 428 -20.90 8.00 -5.70
C THR A 428 -20.99 7.86 -7.21
N GLY A 429 -19.89 7.54 -7.90
CA GLY A 429 -19.83 7.53 -9.36
C GLY A 429 -19.88 8.92 -10.00
N GLU A 430 -19.90 9.98 -9.19
CA GLU A 430 -19.89 11.36 -9.66
C GLU A 430 -18.52 11.75 -10.23
N PRO A 431 -18.44 12.63 -11.24
CA PRO A 431 -17.18 13.12 -11.78
C PRO A 431 -16.29 13.74 -10.70
N VAL A 432 -14.99 13.47 -10.80
CA VAL A 432 -13.98 14.00 -9.88
C VAL A 432 -13.64 15.46 -10.21
N THR A 433 -13.53 16.28 -9.16
CA THR A 433 -13.13 17.69 -9.30
C THR A 433 -11.69 17.81 -9.80
N ILE A 434 -11.51 18.66 -10.80
CA ILE A 434 -10.20 18.96 -11.40
C ILE A 434 -9.75 20.32 -10.90
N SER A 435 -8.62 20.34 -10.21
CA SER A 435 -7.92 21.57 -9.84
C SER A 435 -6.93 21.92 -10.94
N ARG A 436 -6.77 23.21 -11.24
CA ARG A 436 -5.66 23.68 -12.09
C ARG A 436 -4.52 24.11 -11.18
N GLY A 437 -3.28 23.79 -11.56
CA GLY A 437 -2.12 24.49 -11.01
C GLY A 437 -2.25 25.98 -11.34
N VAL A 438 -1.80 26.84 -10.42
CA VAL A 438 -1.74 28.30 -10.64
C VAL A 438 -0.83 28.66 -11.79
#